data_AF-A0A832MHZ9-F1
#
_entry.id   AF-A0A832MHZ9-F1
#
_cell.length_a   1.000
_cell.length_b   1.000
_cell.length_c   1.000
_cell.angle_alpha   90.00
_cell.angle_beta   90.00
_cell.angle_gamma   90.00
#
_symmetry.space_group_name_H-M   'P 1'
#
loop_
_entity.id
_entity.type
_entity.pdbx_description
1 polymer ?
#
loop_
_entity_poly.entity_id
_entity_poly.type
_entity_poly.pdbx_seq_one_letter_code
_entity_poly.pdbx_strand_id
1 'polypeptide(L)'
;MVKKAILVWIFSSLTIVASAHLIEATSVLLFNGEIRLLSLYPFIGEKLQMLTPATYFWISLFSAFTLWGITCTIAFENPVEAFLNKILSDAKKQSAVEAQLVEDKSEVIDLMNETIEASNEVLLQVRDLIYNIRAEVKEIQPLKELVEKVKVEVGTLKREVKRIEEKVKFPILCPACGKPLLPEFKMCPYCGEQIKVQYPALIEVKDAK
;
A
#
# COMPACT_ATOMS: atom_id res chain seq x y z
N MET A 1 20.27 16.11 38.39
CA MET A 1 20.61 17.39 39.06
C MET A 1 20.91 17.20 40.54
N VAL A 2 20.02 16.62 41.35
CA VAL A 2 20.23 16.43 42.81
C VAL A 2 21.52 15.68 43.17
N LYS A 3 21.84 14.58 42.47
CA LYS A 3 23.09 13.81 42.71
C LYS A 3 24.36 14.65 42.52
N LYS A 4 24.39 15.53 41.51
CA LYS A 4 25.52 16.43 41.26
C LYS A 4 25.67 17.46 42.37
N ALA A 5 24.57 18.06 42.81
CA ALA A 5 24.58 19.01 43.91
C ALA A 5 25.10 18.40 45.22
N ILE A 6 24.70 17.16 45.54
CA ILE A 6 25.20 16.43 46.72
C ILE A 6 26.71 16.17 46.59
N LEU A 7 27.19 15.73 45.42
CA LEU A 7 28.62 15.48 45.20
C LEU A 7 29.45 16.77 45.32
N VAL A 8 29.01 17.85 44.68
CA VAL A 8 29.69 19.17 44.78
C VAL A 8 29.73 19.62 46.24
N TRP A 9 28.65 19.46 46.99
CA TRP A 9 28.60 19.83 48.40
C TRP A 9 29.58 19.03 49.26
N ILE A 10 29.64 17.70 49.07
CA ILE A 10 30.57 16.82 49.78
C ILE A 10 32.02 17.20 49.46
N PHE A 11 32.39 17.24 48.18
CA PHE A 11 33.77 17.51 47.78
C PHE A 11 34.23 18.95 48.09
N SER A 12 33.32 19.93 48.00
CA SER A 12 33.61 21.31 48.43
C SER A 12 33.87 21.38 49.94
N SER A 13 33.06 20.71 50.75
CA SER A 13 33.25 20.64 52.21
C SER A 13 34.58 19.97 52.58
N LEU A 14 34.92 18.86 51.92
CA LEU A 14 36.20 18.18 52.11
C LEU A 14 37.39 19.06 51.66
N THR A 15 37.24 19.82 50.59
CA THR A 15 38.27 20.76 50.11
C THR A 15 38.55 21.86 51.14
N ILE A 16 37.51 22.38 51.82
CA ILE A 16 37.67 23.35 52.90
C ILE A 16 38.47 22.75 54.07
N VAL A 17 38.16 21.52 54.48
CA VAL A 17 38.90 20.81 55.53
C VAL A 17 40.36 20.60 55.12
N ALA A 18 40.62 20.11 53.91
CA ALA A 18 41.98 19.93 53.39
C ALA A 18 42.76 21.27 53.30
N SER A 19 42.08 22.37 52.96
CA SER A 19 42.68 23.71 52.94
C SER A 19 43.07 24.19 54.34
N ALA A 20 42.25 23.89 55.36
CA ALA A 20 42.60 24.22 56.75
C ALA A 20 43.87 23.47 57.21
N HIS A 21 43.98 22.18 56.88
CA HIS A 21 45.21 21.40 57.11
C HIS A 21 46.41 21.97 56.35
N LEU A 22 46.21 22.43 55.11
CA LEU A 22 47.28 23.04 54.31
C LEU A 22 47.76 24.38 54.90
N ILE A 23 46.84 25.23 55.38
CA ILE A 23 47.17 26.50 56.03
C ILE A 23 47.98 26.26 57.31
N GLU A 24 47.57 25.28 58.12
CA GLU A 24 48.32 24.91 59.32
C GLU A 24 49.69 24.34 58.95
N ALA A 25 49.77 23.40 58.00
CA ALA A 25 51.04 22.81 57.58
C ALA A 25 52.01 23.87 57.06
N THR A 26 51.52 24.85 56.32
CA THR A 26 52.30 26.00 55.85
C THR A 26 52.79 26.85 57.01
N SER A 27 51.92 27.12 58.00
CA SER A 27 52.28 27.89 59.20
C SER A 27 53.34 27.17 60.04
N VAL A 28 53.19 25.87 60.23
CA VAL A 28 54.14 25.02 60.96
C VAL A 28 55.50 25.00 60.25
N LEU A 29 55.53 24.92 58.92
CA LEU A 29 56.75 24.92 58.13
C LEU A 29 57.47 26.29 58.14
N LEU A 30 56.72 27.39 58.18
CA LEU A 30 57.28 28.75 58.21
C LEU A 30 57.75 29.21 59.60
N PHE A 31 57.03 28.81 60.65
CA PHE A 31 57.28 29.30 62.02
C PHE A 31 57.87 28.23 62.97
N ASN A 32 58.22 27.04 62.46
CA ASN A 32 58.69 25.90 63.25
C ASN A 32 57.76 25.56 64.44
N GLY A 33 56.44 25.62 64.18
CA GLY A 33 55.41 25.30 65.16
C GLY A 33 55.12 23.80 65.29
N GLU A 34 54.22 23.45 66.20
CA GLU A 34 53.70 22.08 66.33
C GLU A 34 52.39 21.90 65.55
N ILE A 35 52.16 20.69 65.02
CA ILE A 35 50.92 20.34 64.34
C ILE A 35 49.83 20.06 65.39
N ARG A 36 48.77 20.89 65.43
CA ARG A 36 47.71 20.80 66.44
C ARG A 36 46.41 20.26 65.88
N LEU A 37 46.10 20.50 64.61
CA LEU A 37 44.83 20.09 64.01
C LEU A 37 44.68 18.56 63.97
N LEU A 38 45.80 17.82 63.90
CA LEU A 38 45.79 16.35 64.00
C LEU A 38 45.34 15.84 65.38
N SER A 39 45.48 16.62 66.46
CA SER A 39 45.05 16.21 67.81
C SER A 39 43.52 16.21 67.96
N LEU A 40 42.78 16.84 67.05
CA LEU A 40 41.32 16.83 67.02
C LEU A 40 40.74 15.48 66.54
N TYR A 41 41.59 14.60 66.00
CA TYR A 41 41.19 13.30 65.45
C TYR A 41 41.68 12.15 66.35
N PRO A 42 40.98 11.83 67.45
CA PRO A 42 41.49 10.90 68.47
C PRO A 42 41.77 9.48 67.96
N PHE A 43 41.08 9.04 66.90
CA PHE A 43 41.21 7.68 66.36
C PHE A 43 42.35 7.50 65.34
N ILE A 44 42.81 8.58 64.71
CA ILE A 44 43.79 8.54 63.60
C ILE A 44 45.01 9.41 63.93
N GLY A 45 44.88 10.33 64.89
CA GLY A 45 45.89 11.29 65.32
C GLY A 45 47.16 10.63 65.83
N GLU A 46 47.08 9.57 66.64
CA GLU A 46 48.28 8.90 67.20
C GLU A 46 49.22 8.35 66.10
N LYS A 47 48.67 7.83 64.99
CA LYS A 47 49.48 7.34 63.86
C LYS A 47 49.97 8.46 62.95
N LEU A 48 49.22 9.56 62.86
CA LEU A 48 49.54 10.71 62.00
C LEU A 48 50.46 11.72 62.68
N GLN A 49 50.55 11.74 64.01
CA GLN A 49 51.45 12.59 64.78
C GLN A 49 52.93 12.24 64.58
N MET A 50 53.24 11.07 64.03
CA MET A 50 54.61 10.68 63.65
C MET A 50 55.08 11.32 62.34
N LEU A 51 54.22 12.05 61.63
CA LEU A 51 54.58 12.69 60.36
C LEU A 51 55.48 13.91 60.59
N THR A 52 56.50 14.03 59.75
CA THR A 52 57.32 15.25 59.74
C THR A 52 56.53 16.42 59.16
N PRO A 53 56.79 17.67 59.58
CA PRO A 53 56.16 18.87 59.03
C PRO A 53 56.12 18.93 57.50
N ALA A 54 57.22 18.52 56.84
CA ALA A 54 57.32 18.50 55.39
C ALA A 54 56.36 17.46 54.75
N THR A 55 56.27 16.25 55.32
CA THR A 55 55.36 15.22 54.82
C THR A 55 53.89 15.62 55.01
N TYR A 56 53.55 16.22 56.16
CA TYR A 56 52.21 16.74 56.43
C TYR A 56 51.82 17.85 55.43
N PHE A 57 52.75 18.74 55.09
CA PHE A 57 52.55 19.77 54.07
C PHE A 57 52.24 19.17 52.69
N TRP A 58 53.07 18.25 52.20
CA TRP A 58 52.86 17.66 50.89
C TRP A 58 51.55 16.87 50.79
N ILE A 59 51.20 16.09 51.83
CA ILE A 59 49.93 15.35 51.88
C ILE A 59 48.74 16.30 51.87
N SER A 60 48.79 17.38 52.66
CA SER A 60 47.72 18.39 52.70
C SER A 60 47.60 19.14 51.37
N LEU A 61 48.72 19.43 50.72
CA LEU A 61 48.77 20.09 49.41
C LEU A 61 48.14 19.21 48.32
N PHE A 62 48.56 17.95 48.20
CA PHE A 62 48.01 17.03 47.21
C PHE A 62 46.52 16.75 47.46
N SER A 63 46.11 16.59 48.72
CA SER A 63 44.70 16.36 49.03
C SER A 63 43.83 17.58 48.70
N ALA A 64 44.27 18.79 49.02
CA ALA A 64 43.55 20.02 48.67
C ALA A 64 43.43 20.19 47.14
N PHE A 65 44.51 20.00 46.38
CA PHE A 65 44.49 20.11 44.92
C PHE A 65 43.62 19.05 44.24
N THR A 66 43.68 17.80 44.69
CA THR A 66 42.88 16.70 44.11
C THR A 66 41.39 16.88 44.39
N LEU A 67 41.01 17.18 45.64
CA LEU A 67 39.62 17.43 46.02
C LEU A 67 39.05 18.67 45.31
N TRP A 68 39.84 19.74 45.21
CA TRP A 68 39.45 20.92 44.46
C TRP A 68 39.28 20.61 42.97
N GLY A 69 40.24 19.90 42.37
CA GLY A 69 40.17 19.47 40.97
C GLY A 69 38.91 18.67 40.67
N ILE A 70 38.59 17.67 41.51
CA ILE A 70 37.36 16.86 41.40
C ILE A 70 36.11 17.75 41.57
N THR A 71 36.12 18.68 42.52
CA THR A 71 35.00 19.61 42.71
C THR A 71 34.77 20.45 41.44
N CYS A 72 35.84 20.95 40.84
CA CYS A 72 35.78 21.75 39.61
C CYS A 72 35.29 20.93 38.41
N THR A 73 35.76 19.69 38.21
CA THR A 73 35.30 18.87 37.09
C THR A 73 33.81 18.55 37.19
N ILE A 74 33.31 18.28 38.40
CA ILE A 74 31.89 18.00 38.63
C ILE A 74 31.04 19.27 38.52
N ALA A 75 31.51 20.40 39.07
CA ALA A 75 30.77 21.67 39.10
C ALA A 75 30.74 22.37 37.73
N PHE A 76 31.83 22.27 36.96
CA PHE A 76 32.00 22.94 35.67
C PHE A 76 31.89 22.00 34.48
N GLU A 77 31.35 20.79 34.66
CA GLU A 77 31.01 19.90 33.54
C GLU A 77 30.18 20.72 32.53
N ASN A 78 30.78 20.98 31.37
CA ASN A 78 30.44 22.15 30.55
C ASN A 78 28.99 22.03 30.04
N PRO A 79 28.06 22.88 30.52
CA PRO A 79 26.66 22.76 30.13
C PRO A 79 26.47 23.00 28.63
N VAL A 80 27.38 23.75 27.99
CA VAL A 80 27.38 23.99 26.55
C VAL A 80 27.76 22.72 25.78
N GLU A 81 28.73 21.95 26.26
CA GLU A 81 29.13 20.68 25.63
C GLU A 81 28.02 19.64 25.72
N ALA A 82 27.38 19.51 26.90
CA ALA A 82 26.24 18.63 27.08
C ALA A 82 25.06 19.04 26.17
N PHE A 83 24.80 20.34 26.03
CA PHE A 83 23.77 20.88 25.15
C PHE A 83 24.09 20.66 23.67
N LEU A 84 25.33 20.90 23.24
CA LEU A 84 25.80 20.65 21.87
C LEU A 84 25.71 19.17 21.50
N ASN A 85 26.17 18.28 22.38
CA ASN A 85 26.05 16.84 22.17
C ASN A 85 24.59 16.39 22.07
N LYS A 86 23.70 16.99 22.87
CA LYS A 86 22.27 16.73 22.76
C LYS A 86 21.70 17.22 21.43
N ILE A 87 22.00 18.44 20.99
CA ILE A 87 21.56 18.97 19.70
C ILE A 87 22.07 18.10 18.55
N LEU A 88 23.36 17.73 18.57
CA LEU A 88 23.95 16.85 17.55
C LEU A 88 23.27 15.47 17.53
N SER A 89 22.97 14.91 18.70
CA SER A 89 22.26 13.64 18.80
C SER A 89 20.82 13.74 18.27
N ASP A 90 20.11 14.82 18.62
CA ASP A 90 18.73 15.05 18.19
C ASP A 90 18.67 15.30 16.67
N ALA A 91 19.60 16.09 16.12
CA ALA A 91 19.74 16.31 14.68
C ALA A 91 20.05 15.01 13.92
N LYS A 92 20.96 14.17 14.45
CA LYS A 92 21.26 12.85 13.86
C LYS A 92 20.04 11.94 13.87
N LYS A 93 19.26 11.93 14.95
CA LYS A 93 18.01 11.16 15.03
C LYS A 93 16.99 11.65 14.01
N GLN A 94 16.81 12.97 13.89
CA GLN A 94 15.89 13.55 12.93
C GLN A 94 16.27 13.16 11.50
N SER A 95 17.55 13.27 11.14
CA SER A 95 18.03 12.87 9.82
C SER A 95 17.78 11.39 9.52
N ALA A 96 17.95 10.50 10.51
CA ALA A 96 17.66 9.07 10.34
C ALA A 96 16.16 8.80 10.14
N VAL A 97 15.29 9.49 10.87
CA VAL A 97 13.84 9.37 10.71
C VAL A 97 13.39 9.90 9.35
N GLU A 98 13.95 11.02 8.89
CA GLU A 98 13.66 11.57 7.56
C GLU A 98 14.12 10.62 6.44
N ALA A 99 15.30 10.01 6.57
CA ALA A 99 15.78 9.02 5.62
C ALA A 99 14.85 7.79 5.56
N GLN A 100 14.43 7.26 6.71
CA GLN A 100 13.49 6.14 6.77
C GLN A 100 12.13 6.51 6.15
N LEU A 101 11.61 7.71 6.42
CA LEU A 101 10.36 8.19 5.82
C LEU A 101 10.46 8.35 4.30
N VAL A 102 11.62 8.74 3.78
CA VAL A 102 11.86 8.82 2.33
C VAL A 102 11.91 7.42 1.71
N GLU A 103 12.54 6.46 2.38
CA GLU A 103 12.59 5.06 1.95
C GLU A 103 11.19 4.43 1.92
N ASP A 104 10.40 4.59 2.99
CA ASP A 104 9.01 4.11 3.04
C ASP A 104 8.15 4.73 1.91
N LYS A 105 8.33 6.02 1.64
CA LYS A 105 7.62 6.70 0.53
C LYS A 105 8.08 6.21 -0.84
N SER A 106 9.37 5.89 -0.99
CA SER A 106 9.92 5.31 -2.21
C SER A 106 9.26 3.97 -2.51
N GLU A 107 9.16 3.09 -1.52
CA GLU A 107 8.56 1.76 -1.67
C GLU A 107 7.08 1.85 -2.11
N VAL A 108 6.32 2.80 -1.56
CA VAL A 108 4.93 3.04 -2.00
C VAL A 108 4.86 3.50 -3.46
N ILE A 109 5.79 4.35 -3.90
CA ILE A 109 5.85 4.79 -5.31
C ILE A 109 6.20 3.62 -6.23
N ASP A 110 7.11 2.74 -5.81
CA ASP A 110 7.47 1.53 -6.58
C ASP A 110 6.26 0.60 -6.72
N LEU A 111 5.50 0.37 -5.64
CA LEU A 111 4.26 -0.41 -5.68
C LEU A 111 3.19 0.21 -6.60
N MET A 112 3.06 1.54 -6.58
CA MET A 112 2.17 2.26 -7.49
C MET A 112 2.61 2.08 -8.94
N ASN A 113 3.91 2.13 -9.22
CA ASN A 113 4.45 1.94 -10.55
C ASN A 113 4.17 0.53 -11.08
N GLU A 114 4.41 -0.51 -10.26
CA GLU A 114 4.05 -1.90 -10.60
C GLU A 114 2.55 -2.07 -10.90
N THR A 115 1.70 -1.43 -10.10
CA THR A 115 0.24 -1.46 -10.30
C THR A 115 -0.18 -0.80 -11.63
N ILE A 116 0.46 0.32 -11.99
CA ILE A 116 0.22 1.02 -13.25
C ILE A 116 0.67 0.15 -14.43
N GLU A 117 1.83 -0.47 -14.33
CA GLU A 117 2.36 -1.35 -15.38
C GLU A 117 1.45 -2.57 -15.60
N ALA A 118 1.02 -3.23 -14.52
CA ALA A 118 0.06 -4.32 -14.60
C ALA A 118 -1.29 -3.88 -15.21
N SER A 119 -1.78 -2.70 -14.85
CA SER A 119 -3.01 -2.14 -15.43
C SER A 119 -2.86 -1.82 -16.91
N ASN A 120 -1.70 -1.34 -17.33
CA ASN A 120 -1.38 -1.05 -18.73
C ASN A 120 -1.35 -2.33 -19.57
N GLU A 121 -0.77 -3.41 -19.06
CA GLU A 121 -0.80 -4.73 -19.72
C GLU A 121 -2.24 -5.24 -19.94
N VAL A 122 -3.11 -5.11 -18.93
CA VAL A 122 -4.53 -5.47 -19.08
C VAL A 122 -5.21 -4.60 -20.16
N LEU A 123 -4.92 -3.30 -20.22
CA LEU A 123 -5.46 -2.42 -21.25
C LEU A 123 -4.99 -2.81 -22.65
N LEU A 124 -3.73 -3.25 -22.82
CA LEU A 124 -3.22 -3.76 -24.08
C LEU A 124 -3.97 -5.04 -24.50
N GLN A 125 -4.18 -5.98 -23.59
CA GLN A 125 -4.95 -7.19 -23.86
C GLN A 125 -6.40 -6.88 -24.26
N VAL A 126 -7.06 -5.96 -23.55
CA VAL A 126 -8.42 -5.52 -23.88
C VAL A 126 -8.46 -4.86 -25.25
N ARG A 127 -7.46 -4.04 -25.59
CA ARG A 127 -7.34 -3.41 -26.90
C ARG A 127 -7.23 -4.45 -28.02
N ASP A 128 -6.42 -5.50 -27.83
CA ASP A 128 -6.26 -6.57 -28.81
C ASP A 128 -7.55 -7.37 -29.00
N LEU A 129 -8.26 -7.70 -27.91
CA LEU A 129 -9.58 -8.31 -27.98
C LEU A 129 -10.57 -7.45 -28.76
N ILE A 130 -10.57 -6.13 -28.57
CA ILE A 130 -11.43 -5.21 -29.33
C ILE A 130 -11.08 -5.22 -30.82
N TYR A 131 -9.80 -5.27 -31.19
CA TYR A 131 -9.40 -5.38 -32.60
C TYR A 131 -9.88 -6.70 -33.22
N ASN A 132 -9.74 -7.82 -32.50
CA ASN A 132 -10.20 -9.12 -32.97
C ASN A 132 -11.72 -9.16 -33.15
N ILE A 133 -12.49 -8.72 -32.15
CA ILE A 133 -13.96 -8.61 -32.25
C ILE A 133 -14.36 -7.73 -33.43
N ARG A 134 -13.67 -6.59 -33.62
CA ARG A 134 -13.95 -5.70 -34.76
C ARG A 134 -13.69 -6.39 -36.10
N ALA A 135 -12.65 -7.21 -36.20
CA ALA A 135 -12.37 -7.99 -37.40
C ALA A 135 -13.48 -9.02 -37.65
N GLU A 136 -13.86 -9.80 -36.64
CA GLU A 136 -14.94 -10.79 -36.75
C GLU A 136 -16.29 -10.15 -37.10
N VAL A 137 -16.63 -9.00 -36.52
CA VAL A 137 -17.85 -8.27 -36.85
C VAL A 137 -17.86 -7.81 -38.32
N LYS A 138 -16.70 -7.41 -38.86
CA LYS A 138 -16.58 -7.07 -40.29
C LYS A 138 -16.86 -8.26 -41.20
N GLU A 139 -16.43 -9.47 -40.80
CA GLU A 139 -16.70 -10.70 -41.56
C GLU A 139 -18.20 -11.09 -41.54
N ILE A 140 -18.94 -10.72 -40.50
CA ILE A 140 -20.39 -10.99 -40.39
C ILE A 140 -21.24 -9.92 -41.12
N GLN A 141 -20.68 -8.74 -41.39
CA GLN A 141 -21.34 -7.66 -42.14
C GLN A 141 -22.03 -8.13 -43.44
N PRO A 142 -21.39 -8.89 -44.35
CA PRO A 142 -22.03 -9.37 -45.57
C PRO A 142 -23.17 -10.38 -45.32
N LEU A 143 -23.14 -11.12 -44.20
CA LEU A 143 -24.24 -12.01 -43.83
C LEU A 143 -25.53 -11.22 -43.60
N LYS A 144 -25.44 -10.02 -43.03
CA LYS A 144 -26.60 -9.14 -42.83
C LYS A 144 -27.25 -8.76 -44.16
N GLU A 145 -26.44 -8.44 -45.17
CA GLU A 145 -26.93 -8.11 -46.52
C GLU A 145 -27.57 -9.33 -47.20
N LEU A 146 -26.95 -10.51 -47.06
CA LEU A 146 -27.51 -11.78 -47.53
C LEU A 146 -28.86 -12.10 -46.87
N VAL A 147 -28.97 -11.92 -45.56
CA VAL A 147 -30.23 -12.14 -44.83
C VAL A 147 -31.34 -11.22 -45.31
N GLU A 148 -31.05 -9.93 -45.54
CA GLU A 148 -32.03 -9.00 -46.10
C GLU A 148 -32.43 -9.39 -47.53
N LYS A 149 -31.49 -9.85 -48.36
CA LYS A 149 -31.81 -10.34 -49.70
C LYS A 149 -32.73 -11.57 -49.68
N VAL A 150 -32.40 -12.57 -48.85
CA VAL A 150 -33.23 -13.78 -48.67
C VAL A 150 -34.62 -13.40 -48.16
N LYS A 151 -34.72 -12.47 -47.21
CA LYS A 151 -36.01 -11.99 -46.70
C LYS A 151 -36.89 -11.37 -47.79
N VAL A 152 -36.30 -10.62 -48.73
CA VAL A 152 -37.01 -10.06 -49.89
C VAL A 152 -37.47 -11.18 -50.84
N GLU A 153 -36.61 -12.15 -51.13
CA GLU A 153 -36.94 -13.30 -51.99
C GLU A 153 -38.07 -14.15 -51.38
N VAL A 154 -37.98 -14.49 -50.10
CA VAL A 154 -39.04 -15.20 -49.34
C VAL A 154 -40.34 -14.40 -49.34
N GLY A 155 -40.28 -13.09 -49.16
CA GLY A 155 -41.45 -12.21 -49.25
C GLY A 155 -42.08 -12.16 -50.65
N THR A 156 -41.30 -12.41 -51.69
CA THR A 156 -41.78 -12.50 -53.09
C THR A 156 -42.40 -13.87 -53.34
N LEU A 157 -41.74 -14.94 -52.93
CA LEU A 157 -42.26 -16.31 -52.99
C LEU A 157 -43.60 -16.43 -52.26
N LYS A 158 -43.72 -15.85 -51.06
CA LYS A 158 -44.96 -15.84 -50.27
C LYS A 158 -46.12 -15.18 -51.05
N ARG A 159 -45.85 -14.12 -51.83
CA ARG A 159 -46.86 -13.47 -52.68
C ARG A 159 -47.25 -14.35 -53.86
N GLU A 160 -46.31 -15.09 -54.44
CA GLU A 160 -46.57 -16.05 -55.51
C GLU A 160 -47.41 -17.23 -55.06
N VAL A 161 -47.05 -17.84 -53.92
CA VAL A 161 -47.84 -18.93 -53.32
C VAL A 161 -49.27 -18.48 -53.06
N LYS A 162 -49.48 -17.29 -52.49
CA LYS A 162 -50.82 -16.74 -52.27
C LYS A 162 -51.61 -16.56 -53.56
N ARG A 163 -50.96 -16.10 -54.64
CA ARG A 163 -51.61 -15.98 -55.98
C ARG A 163 -51.98 -17.34 -56.57
N ILE A 164 -51.14 -18.36 -56.38
CA ILE A 164 -51.45 -19.73 -56.82
C ILE A 164 -52.59 -20.29 -56.00
N GLU A 165 -52.57 -20.13 -54.68
CA GLU A 165 -53.64 -20.57 -53.79
C GLU A 165 -54.99 -19.94 -54.15
N GLU A 166 -55.01 -18.65 -54.48
CA GLU A 166 -56.21 -17.97 -54.99
C GLU A 166 -56.68 -18.54 -56.34
N LYS A 167 -55.76 -18.91 -57.24
CA LYS A 167 -56.05 -19.51 -58.55
C LYS A 167 -56.43 -20.99 -58.49
N VAL A 168 -55.97 -21.73 -57.48
CA VAL A 168 -56.19 -23.17 -57.30
C VAL A 168 -57.43 -23.46 -56.43
N LYS A 169 -58.27 -22.45 -56.17
CA LYS A 169 -59.64 -22.69 -55.72
C LYS A 169 -60.46 -23.27 -56.86
N PHE A 170 -60.33 -24.57 -57.09
CA PHE A 170 -61.30 -25.36 -57.85
C PHE A 170 -62.25 -26.02 -56.86
N PRO A 171 -63.35 -25.36 -56.45
CA PRO A 171 -64.41 -26.10 -55.79
C PRO A 171 -64.98 -27.05 -56.83
N ILE A 172 -64.60 -28.33 -56.76
CA ILE A 172 -65.31 -29.38 -57.49
C ILE A 172 -66.69 -29.44 -56.85
N LEU A 173 -67.69 -28.84 -57.49
CA LEU A 173 -69.04 -28.83 -56.96
C LEU A 173 -69.70 -30.18 -57.27
N CYS A 174 -70.45 -30.73 -56.30
CA CYS A 174 -71.28 -31.90 -56.55
C CYS A 174 -72.34 -31.56 -57.61
N PRO A 175 -72.47 -32.33 -58.71
CA PRO A 175 -73.46 -32.05 -59.75
C PRO A 175 -74.91 -32.21 -59.26
N ALA A 176 -75.16 -32.97 -58.19
CA ALA A 176 -76.50 -33.20 -57.65
C ALA A 176 -76.92 -32.17 -56.60
N CYS A 177 -76.03 -31.76 -55.68
CA CYS A 177 -76.38 -30.88 -54.56
C CYS A 177 -75.66 -29.53 -54.55
N GLY A 178 -74.73 -29.30 -55.48
CA GLY A 178 -74.01 -28.03 -55.62
C GLY A 178 -73.02 -27.70 -54.51
N LYS A 179 -72.77 -28.60 -53.54
CA LYS A 179 -71.80 -28.36 -52.45
C LYS A 179 -70.35 -28.62 -52.92
N PRO A 180 -69.37 -27.85 -52.43
CA PRO A 180 -67.96 -28.05 -52.77
C PRO A 180 -67.44 -29.37 -52.19
N LEU A 181 -66.70 -30.10 -53.02
CA LEU A 181 -66.06 -31.36 -52.71
C LEU A 181 -64.55 -31.21 -52.89
N LEU A 182 -63.80 -31.94 -52.06
CA LEU A 182 -62.39 -32.16 -52.30
C LEU A 182 -62.20 -33.18 -53.44
N PRO A 183 -61.12 -33.10 -54.23
CA PRO A 183 -60.86 -34.00 -55.37
C PRO A 183 -60.80 -35.49 -55.02
N GLU A 184 -60.58 -35.82 -53.74
CA GLU A 184 -60.39 -37.18 -53.25
C GLU A 184 -61.71 -37.95 -53.02
N PHE A 185 -62.87 -37.26 -53.03
CA PHE A 185 -64.16 -37.90 -52.77
C PHE A 185 -64.74 -38.58 -54.03
N LYS A 186 -64.78 -39.91 -54.02
CA LYS A 186 -65.44 -40.72 -55.07
C LYS A 186 -66.98 -40.71 -54.98
N MET A 187 -67.52 -40.29 -53.84
CA MET A 187 -68.96 -40.16 -53.58
C MET A 187 -69.17 -38.89 -52.76
N CYS A 188 -70.23 -38.13 -53.08
CA CYS A 188 -70.56 -36.92 -52.34
C CYS A 188 -70.97 -37.29 -50.90
N PRO A 189 -70.25 -36.83 -49.87
CA PRO A 189 -70.60 -37.13 -48.48
C PRO A 189 -71.89 -36.43 -48.02
N TYR A 190 -72.39 -35.45 -48.79
CA TYR A 190 -73.58 -34.68 -48.44
C TYR A 190 -74.88 -35.25 -49.03
N CYS A 191 -74.83 -35.85 -50.22
CA CYS A 191 -76.04 -36.34 -50.92
C CYS A 191 -75.95 -37.78 -51.44
N GLY A 192 -74.79 -38.45 -51.30
CA GLY A 192 -74.61 -39.85 -51.69
C GLY A 192 -74.39 -40.12 -53.18
N GLU A 193 -74.33 -39.07 -54.02
CA GLU A 193 -74.13 -39.22 -55.46
C GLU A 193 -72.71 -39.68 -55.81
N GLN A 194 -72.55 -40.59 -56.78
CA GLN A 194 -71.24 -41.04 -57.24
C GLN A 194 -70.59 -39.98 -58.14
N ILE A 195 -69.38 -39.56 -57.79
CA ILE A 195 -68.67 -38.50 -58.51
C ILE A 195 -67.67 -39.14 -59.48
N LYS A 196 -67.92 -39.00 -60.78
CA LYS A 196 -66.90 -39.25 -61.81
C LYS A 196 -66.04 -38.00 -61.92
N VAL A 197 -64.95 -37.95 -61.15
CA VAL A 197 -64.01 -36.83 -61.18
C VAL A 197 -63.32 -36.82 -62.55
N GLN A 198 -63.74 -35.92 -63.45
CA GLN A 198 -62.89 -35.51 -64.57
C GLN A 198 -61.96 -34.42 -64.02
N TYR A 199 -60.71 -34.78 -63.76
CA TYR A 199 -59.68 -33.78 -63.50
C TYR A 199 -59.57 -32.92 -64.77
N PRO A 200 -59.80 -31.60 -64.73
CA PRO A 200 -59.33 -30.75 -65.81
C PRO A 200 -57.81 -30.92 -65.90
N ALA A 201 -57.29 -30.94 -67.14
CA ALA A 201 -55.89 -31.23 -67.44
C ALA A 201 -54.95 -30.54 -66.43
N LEU A 202 -54.06 -31.33 -65.82
CA LEU A 202 -52.97 -30.84 -65.01
C LEU A 202 -52.31 -29.69 -65.76
N ILE A 203 -52.25 -28.51 -65.13
CA ILE A 203 -51.51 -27.38 -65.67
C ILE A 203 -50.06 -27.87 -65.78
N GLU A 204 -49.57 -28.07 -66.99
CA GLU A 204 -48.13 -28.22 -67.25
C GLU A 204 -47.46 -26.95 -66.74
N VAL A 205 -46.78 -27.06 -65.60
CA VAL A 205 -45.83 -26.04 -65.17
C VAL A 205 -44.68 -26.12 -66.17
N LYS A 206 -44.69 -25.24 -67.17
CA LYS A 206 -43.53 -25.05 -68.03
C LYS A 206 -42.35 -24.69 -67.15
N ASP A 207 -41.31 -25.51 -67.23
CA ASP A 207 -40.03 -25.28 -66.58
C ASP A 207 -39.59 -23.83 -66.82
N ALA A 208 -39.48 -23.07 -65.73
CA ALA A 208 -38.89 -21.75 -65.75
C ALA A 208 -37.39 -21.92 -65.98
N LYS A 209 -36.93 -21.45 -67.14
CA LYS A 209 -35.52 -21.41 -67.54
C LYS A 209 -34.79 -20.26 -66.85
#